data_AF-A0AAU2HUU8-F1
#
_entry.id   AF-A0AAU2HUU8-F1
#
_cell.length_a   1.000
_cell.length_b   1.000
_cell.length_c   1.000
_cell.angle_alpha   90.00
_cell.angle_beta   90.00
_cell.angle_gamma   90.00
#
_symmetry.space_group_name_H-M   'P 1'
#
loop_
_entity.id
_entity.type
_entity.pdbx_description
1 polymer ?
#
loop_
_entity_poly.entity_id
_entity_poly.type
_entity_poly.pdbx_seq_one_letter_code
_entity_poly.pdbx_strand_id
1 'polypeptide(L)'
;MRSTEDDGVLGLLLRDLRRQKSLSKQVLAERAGFSLNHLRRIEACEQTPDAETVLRIARALGLPPAHRQQLVARATAAGRLRWYDSVPPLPADVRPALEKVLTAMNRIRPWSPTAAGTSWLSTTRWKC
;
A
#
# COMPACT_ATOMS: atom_id res chain seq x y z
N MET A 1 -10.16 -7.79 3.57
CA MET A 1 -10.39 -6.81 4.65
C MET A 1 -9.04 -6.49 5.29
N ARG A 2 -8.49 -5.30 5.03
CA ARG A 2 -7.33 -4.79 5.77
C ARG A 2 -7.89 -3.95 6.92
N SER A 3 -7.44 -4.20 8.15
CA SER A 3 -7.84 -3.41 9.31
C SER A 3 -7.35 -1.98 9.14
N THR A 4 -8.20 -1.00 9.43
CA THR A 4 -7.84 0.42 9.57
C THR A 4 -6.69 0.67 10.57
N GLU A 5 -6.37 -0.35 11.36
CA GLU A 5 -5.21 -0.46 12.24
C GLU A 5 -3.88 -0.31 11.48
N ASP A 6 -3.69 -0.96 10.32
CA ASP A 6 -2.43 -0.90 9.56
C ASP A 6 -2.13 0.52 9.04
N ASP A 7 -3.17 1.25 8.64
CA ASP A 7 -3.08 2.62 8.13
C ASP A 7 -2.77 3.61 9.26
N GLY A 8 -3.39 3.40 10.43
CA GLY A 8 -3.05 4.15 11.64
C GLY A 8 -1.62 3.88 12.12
N VAL A 9 -1.16 2.64 12.03
CA VAL A 9 0.22 2.27 12.40
C VAL A 9 1.26 3.04 11.56
N LEU A 10 0.96 3.35 10.29
CA LEU A 10 1.86 4.13 9.45
C LEU A 10 1.97 5.59 9.90
N GLY A 11 0.85 6.23 10.27
CA GLY A 11 0.84 7.59 10.82
C GLY A 11 1.65 7.70 12.13
N LEU A 12 1.48 6.71 13.02
CA LEU A 12 2.26 6.59 14.26
C LEU A 12 3.75 6.40 14.00
N LEU A 13 4.12 5.54 13.04
CA LEU A 13 5.50 5.31 12.67
C LEU A 13 6.19 6.60 12.17
N LEU A 14 5.50 7.39 11.34
CA LEU A 14 6.03 8.67 10.86
C LEU A 14 6.23 9.67 12.02
N ARG A 15 5.31 9.69 12.98
CA ARG A 15 5.43 10.51 14.21
C ARG A 15 6.65 10.12 15.03
N ASP A 16 6.92 8.83 15.19
CA ASP A 16 8.06 8.35 15.98
C ASP A 16 9.39 8.65 15.28
N LEU A 17 9.47 8.45 13.97
CA LEU A 17 10.64 8.85 13.18
C LEU A 17 10.91 10.35 13.25
N ARG A 18 9.85 11.19 13.23
CA ARG A 18 9.99 12.63 13.44
C ARG A 18 10.59 12.96 14.81
N ARG A 19 10.10 12.31 15.87
CA ARG A 19 10.57 12.49 17.24
C ARG A 19 12.04 12.07 17.40
N GLN A 20 12.43 10.95 16.79
CA GLN A 20 13.84 10.50 16.77
C GLN A 20 14.78 11.51 16.08
N LYS A 21 14.26 12.28 15.11
CA LYS A 21 14.99 13.38 14.45
C LYS A 21 14.86 14.72 15.18
N SER A 22 14.19 14.77 16.33
CA SER A 22 13.93 15.99 17.12
C SER A 22 13.29 17.14 16.31
N LEU A 23 12.51 16.80 15.27
CA LEU A 23 11.84 17.80 14.43
C LEU A 23 10.48 18.15 15.03
N SER A 24 10.13 19.44 15.04
CA SER A 24 8.75 19.84 15.33
C SER A 24 7.83 19.46 14.15
N LYS A 25 6.53 19.35 14.42
CA LYS A 25 5.55 19.11 13.35
C LYS A 25 5.58 20.24 12.31
N GLN A 26 5.74 21.48 12.74
CA GLN A 26 5.83 22.63 11.85
C GLN A 26 7.03 22.53 10.91
N VAL A 27 8.22 22.25 11.45
CA VAL A 27 9.44 22.11 10.65
C VAL A 27 9.32 20.95 9.65
N LEU A 28 8.77 19.80 10.07
CA LEU A 28 8.59 18.68 9.15
C LEU A 28 7.57 19.00 8.05
N ALA A 29 6.47 19.66 8.39
CA ALA A 29 5.44 20.06 7.43
C ALA A 29 6.00 21.02 6.38
N GLU A 30 6.73 22.05 6.81
CA GLU A 30 7.41 23.00 5.92
C GLU A 30 8.41 22.29 4.99
N ARG A 31 9.28 21.43 5.54
CA ARG A 31 10.25 20.65 4.74
C ARG A 31 9.59 19.70 3.74
N ALA A 32 8.44 19.14 4.10
CA ALA A 32 7.69 18.25 3.23
C ALA A 32 6.78 19.00 2.25
N GLY A 33 6.60 20.31 2.41
CA GLY A 33 5.70 21.16 1.61
C GLY A 33 4.21 20.89 1.89
N PHE A 34 3.86 20.63 3.14
CA PHE A 34 2.49 20.42 3.61
C PHE A 34 2.08 21.48 4.64
N SER A 35 0.76 21.64 4.82
CA SER A 35 0.26 22.41 5.95
C SER A 35 0.48 21.65 7.27
N LEU A 36 0.67 22.38 8.37
CA LEU A 36 0.79 21.80 9.71
C LEU A 36 -0.42 20.91 10.05
N ASN A 37 -1.62 21.34 9.65
CA ASN A 37 -2.85 20.60 9.91
C ASN A 37 -2.87 19.26 9.16
N HIS A 38 -2.41 19.23 7.91
CA HIS A 38 -2.32 17.99 7.14
C HIS A 38 -1.39 16.98 7.81
N LEU A 39 -0.18 17.41 8.22
CA LEU A 39 0.74 16.53 8.94
C LEU A 39 0.16 16.07 10.29
N ARG A 40 -0.54 16.94 11.02
CA ARG A 40 -1.20 16.59 12.28
C ARG A 40 -2.20 15.46 12.10
N ARG A 41 -3.07 15.53 11.08
CA ARG A 41 -4.09 14.51 10.79
C ARG A 41 -3.46 13.17 10.45
N ILE A 42 -2.36 13.17 9.69
CA ILE A 42 -1.58 11.96 9.39
C ILE A 42 -1.01 11.36 10.68
N GLU A 43 -0.30 12.14 11.50
CA GLU A 43 0.29 11.64 12.76
C GLU A 43 -0.73 11.24 13.83
N ALA A 44 -1.98 11.71 13.70
CA ALA A 44 -3.12 11.36 14.55
C ALA A 44 -3.96 10.20 13.99
N CYS A 45 -3.57 9.64 12.84
CA CYS A 45 -4.30 8.56 12.15
C CYS A 45 -5.72 8.95 11.71
N GLU A 46 -6.00 10.26 11.64
CA GLU A 46 -7.28 10.80 11.14
C GLU A 46 -7.32 10.84 9.60
N GLN A 47 -6.17 10.65 8.95
CA GLN A 47 -6.04 10.62 7.50
C GLN A 47 -4.95 9.62 7.09
N THR A 48 -5.30 8.69 6.21
CA THR A 48 -4.34 7.77 5.59
C THR A 48 -3.51 8.51 4.54
N PRO A 49 -2.17 8.57 4.67
CA PRO A 49 -1.32 9.18 3.66
C PRO A 49 -1.14 8.24 2.45
N ASP A 50 -1.11 8.80 1.25
CA ASP A 50 -0.79 8.05 0.04
C ASP A 50 0.73 7.85 -0.12
N ALA A 51 1.11 7.08 -1.14
CA ALA A 51 2.51 6.75 -1.41
C ALA A 51 3.38 8.00 -1.65
N GLU A 52 2.85 9.00 -2.33
CA GLU A 52 3.57 10.25 -2.62
C GLU A 52 3.78 11.06 -1.34
N THR A 53 2.73 11.19 -0.52
CA THR A 53 2.78 11.87 0.77
C THR A 53 3.82 11.25 1.68
N VAL A 54 3.83 9.92 1.77
CA VAL A 54 4.83 9.18 2.57
C VAL A 54 6.24 9.39 2.03
N LEU A 55 6.42 9.40 0.71
CA LEU A 55 7.72 9.67 0.10
C LEU A 55 8.23 11.08 0.43
N ARG A 56 7.36 12.09 0.36
CA ARG A 56 7.71 13.49 0.68
C ARG A 56 8.10 13.65 2.16
N ILE A 57 7.32 13.06 3.07
CA ILE A 57 7.64 13.06 4.50
C ILE A 57 8.96 12.33 4.77
N ALA A 58 9.17 11.15 4.17
CA ALA A 58 10.39 10.36 4.35
C ALA A 58 11.66 11.08 3.82
N ARG A 59 11.52 11.86 2.74
CA ARG A 59 12.59 12.75 2.24
C ARG A 59 12.85 13.90 3.22
N ALA A 60 11.81 14.55 3.73
CA ALA A 60 11.93 15.64 4.69
C ALA A 60 12.54 15.21 6.05
N LEU A 61 12.33 13.95 6.44
CA LEU A 61 12.98 13.30 7.59
C LEU A 61 14.45 12.95 7.35
N GLY A 62 14.95 13.07 6.11
CA GLY A 62 16.33 12.73 5.75
C GLY A 62 16.62 11.23 5.83
N LEU A 63 15.62 10.37 5.63
CA LEU A 63 15.83 8.92 5.65
C LEU A 63 16.66 8.48 4.44
N PRO A 64 17.47 7.42 4.52
CA PRO A 64 18.18 6.87 3.37
C PRO A 64 17.21 6.19 2.38
N PRO A 65 17.57 6.06 1.08
CA PRO A 65 16.67 5.56 0.04
C PRO A 65 15.95 4.23 0.37
N ALA A 66 16.68 3.26 0.93
CA ALA A 66 16.11 1.96 1.30
C ALA A 66 14.96 2.09 2.32
N HIS A 67 15.13 2.93 3.35
CA HIS A 67 14.08 3.17 4.35
C HIS A 67 12.87 3.91 3.74
N ARG A 68 13.10 4.84 2.81
CA ARG A 68 12.00 5.51 2.08
C ARG A 68 11.19 4.50 1.28
N GLN A 69 11.87 3.60 0.57
CA GLN A 69 11.22 2.55 -0.22
C GLN A 69 10.38 1.61 0.65
N GLN A 70 10.86 1.24 1.84
CA GLN A 70 10.09 0.43 2.78
C GLN A 70 8.81 1.14 3.27
N LEU A 71 8.89 2.43 3.60
CA LEU A 71 7.72 3.23 4.00
C LEU A 71 6.72 3.38 2.85
N VAL A 72 7.22 3.68 1.65
CA VAL A 72 6.38 3.77 0.45
C VAL A 72 5.74 2.44 0.13
N ALA A 73 6.46 1.31 0.24
CA ALA A 73 5.90 -0.02 0.02
C ALA A 73 4.69 -0.28 0.95
N ARG A 74 4.80 0.08 2.23
CA ARG A 74 3.69 0.00 3.20
C ARG A 74 2.51 0.88 2.79
N ALA A 75 2.78 2.11 2.36
CA ALA A 75 1.75 3.05 1.90
C ALA A 75 1.09 2.61 0.58
N THR A 76 1.85 2.08 -0.38
CA THR A 76 1.34 1.54 -1.64
C THR A 76 0.60 0.23 -1.44
N ALA A 77 0.98 -0.63 -0.50
CA ALA A 77 0.20 -1.80 -0.17
C ALA A 77 -1.21 -1.41 0.35
N ALA A 78 -1.31 -0.29 1.06
CA ALA A 78 -2.59 0.31 1.45
C ALA A 78 -3.33 0.99 0.28
N GLY A 79 -2.62 1.75 -0.58
CA GLY A 79 -3.23 2.51 -1.67
C GLY A 79 -3.55 1.72 -2.95
N ARG A 80 -2.78 0.67 -3.28
CA ARG A 80 -2.96 -0.17 -4.48
C ARG A 80 -4.15 -1.11 -4.34
N LEU A 81 -4.51 -1.47 -3.11
CA LEU A 81 -5.76 -2.16 -2.83
C LEU A 81 -6.95 -1.25 -3.13
N ARG A 82 -6.86 0.07 -2.92
CA ARG A 82 -7.96 1.01 -3.20
C ARG A 82 -8.48 0.95 -4.64
N TRP A 83 -7.61 0.72 -5.64
CA TRP A 83 -8.04 0.48 -7.03
C TRP A 83 -8.72 -0.89 -7.15
N TYR A 84 -8.10 -1.96 -6.65
CA TYR A 84 -8.70 -3.30 -6.65
C TYR A 84 -10.02 -3.41 -5.85
N ASP A 85 -10.17 -2.63 -4.79
CA ASP A 85 -11.35 -2.56 -3.92
C ASP A 85 -12.48 -1.73 -4.56
N SER A 86 -12.13 -0.83 -5.49
CA SER A 86 -13.10 -0.05 -6.28
C SER A 86 -13.45 -0.71 -7.61
N VAL A 87 -12.67 -1.70 -8.06
CA VAL A 87 -13.14 -2.61 -9.11
C VAL A 87 -14.18 -3.52 -8.47
N PRO A 88 -15.47 -3.44 -8.88
CA PRO A 88 -16.48 -4.37 -8.37
C PRO A 88 -16.00 -5.81 -8.64
N PRO A 89 -16.28 -6.76 -7.72
CA PRO A 89 -15.90 -8.14 -7.94
C PRO A 89 -16.43 -8.57 -9.31
N LEU A 90 -15.60 -9.30 -10.07
CA LEU A 90 -15.99 -9.81 -11.39
C LEU A 90 -17.40 -10.41 -11.29
N PRO A 91 -18.35 -9.93 -12.12
CA PRO A 91 -19.70 -10.45 -12.12
C PRO A 91 -19.66 -11.98 -12.22
N ALA A 92 -20.48 -12.67 -11.44
CA ALA A 92 -20.39 -14.13 -11.30
C ALA A 92 -20.56 -14.86 -12.66
N ASP A 93 -21.30 -14.24 -13.58
CA ASP A 93 -21.52 -14.63 -14.97
C ASP A 93 -20.26 -14.48 -15.87
N VAL A 94 -19.30 -13.64 -15.50
CA VAL A 94 -18.05 -13.44 -16.24
C VAL A 94 -16.99 -14.49 -15.89
N ARG A 95 -17.08 -15.10 -14.70
CA ARG A 95 -16.13 -16.14 -14.22
C ARG A 95 -15.96 -17.32 -15.20
N PRO A 96 -17.03 -17.98 -15.71
CA PRO A 96 -16.87 -19.10 -16.64
C PRO A 96 -16.29 -18.68 -18.00
N ALA A 97 -16.51 -17.44 -18.43
CA ALA A 97 -15.89 -16.90 -19.65
C ALA A 97 -14.39 -16.64 -19.44
N LEU A 98 -14.02 -16.08 -18.29
CA LEU A 98 -12.62 -15.84 -17.93
C LEU A 98 -11.82 -17.15 -17.81
N GLU A 99 -12.39 -18.19 -17.20
CA GLU A 99 -11.76 -19.52 -17.11
C GLU A 99 -11.46 -20.11 -18.49
N LYS A 100 -12.38 -19.96 -19.45
CA LYS A 100 -12.17 -20.40 -20.84
C LYS A 100 -11.02 -19.64 -21.50
N VAL A 101 -10.97 -18.32 -21.32
CA VAL A 101 -9.91 -17.47 -21.88
C VAL A 101 -8.56 -17.83 -21.27
N LEU A 102 -8.46 -17.95 -19.94
CA LEU A 102 -7.22 -18.31 -19.26
C LEU A 102 -6.72 -19.71 -19.67
N THR A 103 -7.65 -20.67 -19.81
CA THR A 103 -7.33 -22.03 -20.28
C THR A 103 -6.83 -22.02 -21.71
N ALA A 104 -7.45 -21.21 -22.59
CA ALA A 104 -6.99 -21.04 -23.97
C ALA A 104 -5.61 -20.34 -24.03
N MET A 105 -5.39 -19.30 -23.23
CA MET A 105 -4.11 -18.58 -23.15
C MET A 105 -2.97 -19.49 -22.69
N ASN A 106 -3.20 -20.33 -21.67
CA ASN A 106 -2.20 -21.26 -21.16
C ASN A 106 -1.83 -22.38 -22.16
N ARG A 107 -2.71 -22.63 -23.15
CA ARG A 107 -2.48 -23.59 -24.24
C ARG A 107 -1.54 -23.05 -25.32
N ILE A 108 -1.56 -21.73 -25.55
CA ILE A 108 -0.77 -21.05 -26.59
C ILE A 108 0.61 -20.67 -26.04
N ARG A 109 0.67 -20.25 -24.78
CA ARG A 109 1.93 -19.92 -24.10
C ARG A 109 1.79 -20.33 -22.63
N PRO A 110 2.39 -21.47 -22.20
CA PRO A 110 2.25 -21.92 -20.83
C PRO A 110 2.84 -20.87 -19.89
N TRP A 111 1.96 -20.25 -19.09
CA TRP A 111 2.37 -19.31 -18.06
C TRP A 111 2.89 -20.13 -16.87
N SER A 112 4.19 -20.03 -16.57
CA SER A 112 4.78 -20.65 -15.38
C SER A 112 4.71 -19.68 -14.19
N PRO A 113 4.02 -20.03 -13.08
CA PRO A 113 3.86 -19.13 -11.94
C PRO A 113 5.15 -18.87 -11.14
N THR A 114 6.26 -19.53 -11.46
CA THR A 114 7.56 -19.37 -10.81
C THR A 114 8.34 -18.12 -11.25
N ALA A 115 7.98 -17.46 -12.35
CA ALA A 115 8.75 -16.32 -12.88
C ALA A 115 8.37 -14.97 -12.24
N ALA A 116 7.23 -14.85 -11.57
CA ALA A 116 6.79 -13.63 -10.91
C ALA A 116 6.46 -13.94 -9.45
N GLY A 117 7.45 -13.75 -8.57
CA GLY A 117 7.32 -14.00 -7.14
C GLY A 117 6.20 -13.19 -6.49
N THR A 118 5.04 -13.82 -6.26
CA THR A 118 4.27 -13.78 -5.00
C THR A 118 3.07 -14.73 -5.14
N SER A 119 2.97 -15.67 -4.20
CA SER A 119 1.92 -16.68 -4.11
C SER A 119 0.55 -16.04 -3.81
N TRP A 120 -0.41 -16.11 -4.74
CA TRP A 120 -1.80 -15.70 -4.54
C TRP A 120 -2.82 -16.86 -4.58
N LEU A 121 -2.37 -18.11 -4.71
CA LEU A 121 -3.24 -19.29 -4.69
C LEU A 121 -2.74 -20.35 -3.71
N SER A 122 -2.57 -19.94 -2.45
CA SER A 122 -2.31 -20.85 -1.33
C SER A 122 -3.33 -20.62 -0.23
N THR A 123 -4.61 -20.89 -0.51
CA THR A 123 -5.52 -21.33 0.56
C THR A 123 -6.21 -22.60 0.09
N THR A 124 -5.63 -23.66 0.62
CA THR A 124 -5.89 -25.08 0.43
C THR A 124 -7.35 -25.42 0.71
N ARG A 125 -7.91 -26.30 -0.15
CA ARG A 125 -8.93 -27.32 0.15
C ARG A 125 -10.35 -26.84 0.46
N TRP A 126 -11.21 -26.92 -0.55
CA TRP A 126 -12.65 -27.21 -0.37
C TRP A 126 -12.87 -28.69 -0.71
N LYS A 127 -12.93 -29.54 0.32
CA LYS A 127 -13.65 -30.82 0.27
C LYS A 127 -14.96 -30.56 1.01
N CYS A 128 -16.06 -30.98 0.38
CA CYS A 128 -17.48 -30.99 0.78
C CYS A 128 -17.85 -30.33 2.12
#